data_AF-A0A261C7A2-F1
#
_entry.id   AF-A0A261C7A2-F1
#
_cell.length_a   1.000
_cell.length_b   1.000
_cell.length_c   1.000
_cell.angle_alpha   90.00
_cell.angle_beta   90.00
_cell.angle_gamma   90.00
#
_symmetry.space_group_name_H-M   'P 1'
#
loop_
_entity.id
_entity.type
_entity.pdbx_description
1 polymer ?
#
loop_
_entity_poly.entity_id
_entity_poly.type
_entity_poly.pdbx_seq_one_letter_code
_entity_poly.pdbx_strand_id
1 'polypeptide(L)'
;MNCYQYKIVCQVKFEVLTLTNHIQVLTLQSLQKGAQAADFSAQYTEKLRFLQDLLISNNIRPENFNLTDFAAECLRNADIQMHCYISSCNALVPGSVQQS
;
A
#
# COMPACT_ATOMS: atom_id res chain seq x y z
N MET A 1 -26.46 -3.09 -0.23
CA MET A 1 -25.54 -3.07 -1.39
C MET A 1 -26.05 -4.05 -2.45
N ASN A 2 -26.14 -3.63 -3.72
CA ASN A 2 -26.48 -4.53 -4.84
C ASN A 2 -25.23 -5.08 -5.55
N CYS A 3 -25.41 -6.00 -6.51
CA CYS A 3 -24.30 -6.64 -7.23
C CYS A 3 -23.41 -5.63 -7.98
N TYR A 4 -24.00 -4.61 -8.59
CA TYR A 4 -23.26 -3.56 -9.29
C TYR A 4 -22.38 -2.74 -8.33
N GLN A 5 -22.92 -2.35 -7.18
CA GLN A 5 -22.15 -1.66 -6.13
C GLN A 5 -21.04 -2.55 -5.56
N TYR A 6 -21.31 -3.84 -5.36
CA TYR A 6 -20.29 -4.79 -4.90
C TYR A 6 -19.12 -4.90 -5.87
N LYS A 7 -19.40 -4.96 -7.19
CA LYS A 7 -18.36 -4.94 -8.22
C LYS A 7 -17.46 -3.71 -8.11
N ILE A 8 -18.04 -2.54 -7.86
CA ILE A 8 -17.28 -1.29 -7.68
C ILE A 8 -16.41 -1.36 -6.42
N VAL A 9 -16.96 -1.83 -5.29
CA VAL A 9 -16.16 -2.02 -4.06
C VAL A 9 -14.97 -2.95 -4.31
N CYS A 10 -15.16 -4.07 -5.03
CA CYS A 10 -14.07 -4.97 -5.39
C CYS A 10 -12.99 -4.28 -6.24
N GLN A 11 -13.40 -3.49 -7.22
CA GLN A 11 -12.47 -2.71 -8.05
C GLN A 11 -11.68 -1.70 -7.20
N VAL A 12 -12.35 -0.96 -6.32
CA VAL A 12 -11.70 0.01 -5.42
C VAL A 12 -10.70 -0.70 -4.49
N LYS A 13 -11.08 -1.84 -3.91
CA LYS A 13 -10.18 -2.64 -3.07
C LYS A 13 -8.92 -3.08 -3.82
N PHE A 14 -9.09 -3.56 -5.06
CA PHE A 14 -7.98 -3.95 -5.91
C PHE A 14 -7.03 -2.78 -6.19
N GLU A 15 -7.56 -1.63 -6.60
CA GLU A 15 -6.76 -0.43 -6.88
C GLU A 15 -5.96 0.03 -5.64
N VAL A 16 -6.58 0.03 -4.45
CA VAL A 16 -5.88 0.38 -3.20
C VAL A 16 -4.74 -0.60 -2.89
N LEU A 17 -4.96 -1.90 -3.08
CA LEU A 17 -3.91 -2.91 -2.91
C LEU A 17 -2.76 -2.70 -3.91
N THR A 18 -3.08 -2.45 -5.18
CA THR A 18 -2.07 -2.16 -6.22
C THR A 18 -1.24 -0.94 -5.87
N LEU A 19 -1.87 0.16 -5.44
CA LEU A 19 -1.17 1.38 -5.02
C LEU A 19 -0.25 1.12 -3.83
N THR A 20 -0.75 0.39 -2.83
CA THR A 20 -0.01 0.04 -1.63
C THR A 20 1.23 -0.79 -1.97
N ASN A 21 1.07 -1.81 -2.82
CA ASN A 21 2.19 -2.65 -3.28
C ASN A 21 3.21 -1.83 -4.09
N HIS A 22 2.75 -0.89 -4.91
CA HIS A 22 3.63 -0.03 -5.69
C HIS A 22 4.52 0.82 -4.77
N ILE A 23 3.95 1.40 -3.71
CA ILE A 23 4.70 2.13 -2.68
C ILE A 23 5.74 1.23 -2.02
N GLN A 24 5.39 0.01 -1.62
CA GLN A 24 6.35 -0.92 -1.01
C GLN A 24 7.54 -1.21 -1.94
N VAL A 25 7.28 -1.50 -3.22
CA VAL A 25 8.34 -1.79 -4.20
C VAL A 25 9.27 -0.59 -4.36
N LEU A 26 8.72 0.61 -4.48
CA LEU A 26 9.51 1.83 -4.64
C LEU A 26 10.32 2.17 -3.38
N THR A 27 9.75 1.97 -2.20
CA THR A 27 10.46 2.12 -0.92
C THR A 27 11.64 1.16 -0.83
N LEU A 28 11.42 -0.13 -1.15
CA LEU A 28 12.49 -1.13 -1.18
C LEU A 28 13.59 -0.77 -2.19
N GLN A 29 13.23 -0.33 -3.39
CA GLN A 29 14.20 0.13 -4.41
C GLN A 29 14.99 1.36 -3.94
N SER A 30 14.35 2.29 -3.24
CA SER A 30 14.99 3.49 -2.70
C SER A 30 16.00 3.12 -1.61
N LEU A 31 15.61 2.22 -0.69
CA LEU A 31 16.50 1.66 0.33
C LEU A 31 17.71 0.95 -0.29
N GLN A 32 17.51 0.12 -1.32
CA GLN A 32 18.60 -0.55 -2.03
C GLN A 32 19.60 0.43 -2.68
N LYS A 33 19.12 1.57 -3.16
CA LYS A 33 19.95 2.58 -3.83
C LYS A 33 20.56 3.61 -2.86
N GLY A 34 20.27 3.51 -1.56
CA GLY A 34 20.67 4.52 -0.57
C GLY A 34 20.04 5.91 -0.84
N ALA A 35 18.98 5.96 -1.65
CA ALA A 35 18.29 7.19 -1.99
C ALA A 35 17.18 7.49 -0.96
N GLN A 36 16.85 8.76 -0.79
CA GLN A 36 15.63 9.12 -0.07
C GLN A 36 14.42 8.58 -0.84
N ALA A 37 13.46 8.02 -0.11
CA ALA A 37 12.20 7.58 -0.69
C ALA A 37 11.56 8.77 -1.40
N ALA A 38 11.18 8.59 -2.67
CA ALA A 38 10.47 9.63 -3.41
C ALA A 38 9.13 9.94 -2.72
N ASP A 39 8.74 11.21 -2.76
CA ASP A 39 7.49 11.66 -2.13
C ASP A 39 6.29 11.27 -3.00
N PHE A 40 5.72 10.09 -2.72
CA PHE A 40 4.53 9.56 -3.41
C PHE A 40 3.21 10.02 -2.78
N SER A 41 3.27 10.85 -1.73
CA SER A 41 2.09 11.25 -0.96
C SER A 41 1.04 11.94 -1.82
N ALA A 42 1.46 12.78 -2.77
CA ALA A 42 0.57 13.53 -3.65
C ALA A 42 -0.21 12.61 -4.61
N GLN A 43 0.48 11.72 -5.33
CA GLN A 43 -0.16 10.81 -6.30
C GLN A 43 -1.09 9.81 -5.61
N TYR A 44 -0.67 9.31 -4.43
CA TYR A 44 -1.49 8.40 -3.64
C TYR A 44 -2.77 9.09 -3.14
N THR A 45 -2.64 10.32 -2.63
CA THR A 45 -3.78 11.11 -2.14
C THR A 45 -4.75 11.44 -3.26
N GLU A 46 -4.26 11.81 -4.44
CA GLU A 46 -5.09 12.10 -5.61
C GLU A 46 -5.88 10.85 -6.05
N LYS A 47 -5.22 9.70 -6.10
CA LYS A 47 -5.86 8.44 -6.49
C LYS A 47 -6.91 7.99 -5.46
N LEU A 48 -6.65 8.14 -4.16
CA LEU A 48 -7.66 7.86 -3.13
C LEU A 48 -8.85 8.79 -3.23
N ARG A 49 -8.65 10.08 -3.54
CA ARG A 49 -9.74 11.03 -3.78
C ARG A 49 -10.61 10.58 -4.95
N PHE A 50 -10.01 10.21 -6.08
CA PHE A 50 -10.75 9.68 -7.23
C PHE A 50 -11.58 8.44 -6.88
N LEU A 51 -11.01 7.50 -6.12
CA LEU A 51 -11.72 6.30 -5.69
C LEU A 51 -12.87 6.63 -4.73
N GLN A 52 -12.69 7.63 -3.86
CA GLN A 52 -13.76 8.13 -2.98
C GLN A 52 -14.92 8.72 -3.79
N ASP A 53 -14.62 9.51 -4.82
CA ASP A 53 -15.63 10.09 -5.71
C ASP A 53 -16.39 8.99 -6.49
N LEU A 54 -15.70 7.92 -6.89
CA LEU A 54 -16.33 6.75 -7.52
C LEU A 54 -17.32 6.05 -6.57
N LEU A 55 -16.99 5.89 -5.29
CA LEU A 55 -17.90 5.31 -4.30
C LEU A 55 -19.13 6.19 -4.07
N ILE A 56 -18.92 7.50 -3.92
CA ILE A 56 -19.98 8.49 -3.70
C ILE A 56 -20.94 8.53 -4.90
N SER A 57 -20.41 8.64 -6.12
CA SER A 57 -21.23 8.69 -7.35
C SER A 57 -22.06 7.43 -7.57
N ASN A 58 -21.68 6.30 -6.97
CA ASN A 58 -22.41 5.02 -7.05
C ASN A 58 -23.26 4.71 -5.81
N ASN A 59 -23.50 5.71 -4.96
CA ASN A 59 -24.31 5.60 -3.74
C ASN A 59 -23.80 4.51 -2.78
N ILE A 60 -22.49 4.28 -2.75
CA ILE A 60 -21.85 3.37 -1.79
C ILE A 60 -21.53 4.17 -0.53
N ARG A 61 -22.26 3.90 0.54
CA ARG A 61 -22.10 4.61 1.81
C ARG A 61 -20.97 4.01 2.65
N PRO A 62 -20.35 4.80 3.56
CA PRO A 62 -19.28 4.33 4.44
C PRO A 62 -19.64 3.09 5.27
N GLU A 63 -20.90 2.89 5.64
CA GLU A 63 -21.33 1.71 6.40
C GLU A 63 -21.23 0.41 5.58
N ASN A 64 -21.24 0.50 4.25
CA ASN A 64 -21.01 -0.65 3.36
C ASN A 64 -19.52 -0.82 3.04
N PHE A 65 -18.80 0.29 2.87
CA PHE A 65 -17.37 0.30 2.61
C PHE A 65 -16.76 1.67 2.93
N ASN A 66 -15.82 1.68 3.88
CA ASN A 66 -15.03 2.85 4.22
C ASN A 66 -13.64 2.76 3.56
N LEU A 67 -13.39 3.62 2.58
CA LEU A 67 -12.12 3.67 1.85
C LEU A 67 -10.95 4.05 2.76
N THR A 68 -11.15 4.99 3.68
CA THR A 68 -10.09 5.46 4.58
C THR A 68 -9.62 4.34 5.50
N ASP A 69 -10.56 3.61 6.11
CA ASP A 69 -10.23 2.50 7.00
C ASP A 69 -9.50 1.38 6.23
N PHE A 70 -10.00 1.04 5.04
CA PHE A 70 -9.41 0.01 4.19
C PHE A 70 -8.00 0.38 3.71
N ALA A 71 -7.80 1.62 3.26
CA ALA A 71 -6.50 2.11 2.82
C ALA A 71 -5.49 2.15 3.98
N ALA A 72 -5.92 2.60 5.16
CA ALA A 72 -5.08 2.61 6.36
C ALA A 72 -4.69 1.19 6.79
N GLU A 73 -5.60 0.22 6.71
CA GLU A 73 -5.30 -1.19 6.96
C GLU A 73 -4.29 -1.75 5.96
N CYS A 74 -4.48 -1.46 4.67
CA CYS A 74 -3.56 -1.89 3.62
C CYS A 74 -2.14 -1.35 3.87
N LEU A 75 -2.00 -0.05 4.18
CA LEU A 75 -0.71 0.58 4.47
C LEU A 75 -0.04 -0.02 5.72
N ARG A 76 -0.79 -0.25 6.81
CA ARG A 76 -0.23 -0.90 8.02
C ARG A 76 0.26 -2.31 7.72
N ASN A 77 -0.52 -3.10 7.00
CA ASN A 77 -0.14 -4.46 6.63
C ASN A 77 1.09 -4.45 5.72
N ALA A 78 1.15 -3.50 4.78
CA ALA A 78 2.30 -3.31 3.91
C ALA A 78 3.57 -2.95 4.68
N ASP A 79 3.49 -2.04 5.64
CA ASP A 79 4.62 -1.65 6.48
C ASP A 79 5.15 -2.84 7.30
N ILE A 80 4.25 -3.60 7.95
CA ILE A 80 4.58 -4.81 8.71
C ILE A 80 5.33 -5.82 7.81
N GLN A 81 4.78 -6.12 6.63
CA GLN A 81 5.38 -7.11 5.72
C GLN A 81 6.72 -6.63 5.16
N MET A 82 6.84 -5.35 4.85
CA MET A 82 8.08 -4.76 4.38
C MET A 82 9.17 -4.81 5.45
N HIS A 83 8.82 -4.50 6.71
CA HIS A 83 9.78 -4.57 7.81
C HIS A 83 10.23 -6.01 8.09
N CYS A 84 9.31 -6.98 8.07
CA CYS A 84 9.63 -8.41 8.17
C CYS A 84 10.59 -8.86 7.05
N TYR A 85 10.33 -8.45 5.81
CA TYR A 85 11.19 -8.75 4.67
C TYR A 85 12.61 -8.17 4.87
N ILE A 86 12.72 -6.88 5.20
CA ILE A 86 14.01 -6.22 5.43
C ILE A 86 14.79 -6.90 6.56
N SER A 87 14.14 -7.20 7.69
CA SER A 87 14.77 -7.90 8.81
C SER A 87 15.28 -9.29 8.41
N SER A 88 14.54 -10.01 7.57
CA SER A 88 14.97 -11.31 7.05
C SER A 88 16.21 -11.19 6.14
N CYS A 89 16.29 -10.14 5.32
CA CYS A 89 17.46 -9.87 4.49
C CYS A 89 18.70 -9.53 5.33
N ASN A 90 18.54 -8.76 6.41
CA ASN A 90 19.64 -8.42 7.32
C ASN A 90 20.14 -9.65 8.11
N ALA A 91 19.24 -10.54 8.52
CA ALA A 91 19.60 -11.79 9.20
C ALA A 91 20.38 -12.77 8.29
N LEU A 92 20.27 -12.62 6.97
CA LEU A 92 20.98 -13.41 5.97
C LEU A 92 22.37 -12.86 5.62
N VAL A 93 22.82 -11.75 6.21
CA VAL A 93 24.20 -11.27 6.10
C VAL A 93 25.03 -12.00 7.17
N PRO A 94 25.74 -13.10 6.85
CA PRO A 94 26.60 -13.75 7.83
C PRO A 94 27.74 -12.76 8.11
N GLY A 95 28.08 -12.61 9.39
CA GLY A 95 29.14 -11.73 9.84
C GLY A 95 30.40 -11.88 8.99
N SER A 96 30.92 -10.71 8.60
CA SER A 96 32.36 -10.42 8.56
C SER A 96 33.28 -11.63 8.54
N VAL A 97 33.92 -11.83 7.39
CA VAL A 97 35.24 -12.46 7.27
C VAL A 97 36.12 -11.90 8.40
N GLN A 98 36.24 -12.64 9.50
CA GLN A 98 37.17 -12.33 10.57
C GLN A 98 38.54 -12.79 10.07
N GLN A 99 39.23 -11.90 9.35
CA GLN A 99 40.66 -12.03 9.09
C GLN A 99 41.38 -11.84 10.42
N SER A 100 41.81 -12.94 11.02
CA SER A 100 42.92 -13.00 11.99
C SER A 100 43.49 -14.41 11.99
#